data_AF-A0AAE2ZVD2-F1
#
_entry.id   AF-A0AAE2ZVD2-F1
#
_cell.length_a   1.000
_cell.length_b   1.000
_cell.length_c   1.000
_cell.angle_alpha   90.00
_cell.angle_beta   90.00
_cell.angle_gamma   90.00
#
_symmetry.space_group_name_H-M   'P 1'
#
loop_
_entity.id
_entity.type
_entity.pdbx_description
1 polymer ?
#
loop_
_entity_poly.entity_id
_entity_poly.type
_entity_poly.pdbx_seq_one_letter_code
_entity_poly.pdbx_strand_id
1 'polypeptide(L)'
;MNTFQMRDKLKERLSHLDVDFKFNREEETLRIYRTDNNKGITIKLNAIVAKYEDKKEKIVDEIVYYVDEAIAQMADKTLESISSSQIMPVIRATSFDKKTKQGVPFIYDEHSAETAVYYAVDLGKSYRLIDESMLEDLKLTEQQIREMSLFNVRKLSNSYTTDEVKGNIFYFINSNDGYDASRILNTAFLNEIEAQCQGEMLVAVPHQDVLIIADIRNKTGYDVMAHLTMEFFTKGLVPITSLSFGYKQGHLEPIFILGKNNKQKRDPNVIQRLEANRRKFNKDK
;
A
#
# COMPACT_ATOMS: atom_id res chain seq x y z
N MET A 1 -6.40 22.18 19.69
CA MET A 1 -7.48 21.37 19.11
C MET A 1 -7.77 20.25 20.08
N ASN A 2 -9.00 20.13 20.59
CA ASN A 2 -9.39 19.03 21.48
C ASN A 2 -10.45 18.12 20.82
N THR A 3 -10.79 17.01 21.46
CA THR A 3 -11.76 16.01 20.96
C THR A 3 -13.11 16.64 20.58
N PHE A 4 -13.63 17.57 21.38
CA PHE A 4 -14.92 18.23 21.13
C PHE A 4 -14.86 19.19 19.94
N GLN A 5 -13.79 19.98 19.84
CA GLN A 5 -13.55 20.87 18.71
C GLN A 5 -13.36 20.09 17.41
N MET A 6 -12.64 18.96 17.45
CA MET A 6 -12.46 18.08 16.30
C MET A 6 -13.78 17.45 15.86
N ARG A 7 -14.61 16.98 16.81
CA ARG A 7 -15.96 16.48 16.53
C ARG A 7 -16.79 17.52 15.80
N ASP A 8 -16.86 18.74 16.32
CA ASP A 8 -17.71 19.79 15.78
C ASP A 8 -17.22 20.23 14.39
N LYS A 9 -15.90 20.33 14.21
CA LYS A 9 -15.28 20.60 12.92
C LYS A 9 -15.58 19.53 11.87
N LEU A 10 -15.51 18.24 12.24
CA LEU A 10 -15.85 17.17 11.31
C LEU A 10 -17.34 17.16 10.96
N LYS A 11 -18.22 17.41 11.94
CA LYS A 11 -19.67 17.54 11.69
C LYS A 11 -19.97 18.68 10.72
N GLU A 12 -19.33 19.84 10.89
CA GLU A 12 -19.47 20.98 9.99
C GLU A 12 -18.96 20.65 8.58
N ARG A 13 -17.77 20.05 8.48
CA ARG A 13 -17.16 19.70 7.19
C ARG A 13 -17.89 18.60 6.42
N LEU A 14 -18.71 17.80 7.10
CA LEU A 14 -19.47 16.68 6.55
C LEU A 14 -20.96 16.98 6.44
N SER A 15 -21.38 18.24 6.64
CA SER A 15 -22.79 18.62 6.63
C SER A 15 -23.45 18.49 5.25
N HIS A 16 -22.66 18.28 4.18
CA HIS A 16 -23.17 18.03 2.83
C HIS A 16 -23.62 16.58 2.62
N LEU A 17 -23.31 15.66 3.54
CA LEU A 17 -23.74 14.26 3.47
C LEU A 17 -25.09 14.06 4.18
N ASP A 18 -25.92 13.17 3.64
CA ASP A 18 -27.15 12.68 4.29
C ASP A 18 -26.82 11.59 5.32
N VAL A 19 -26.26 12.02 6.45
CA VAL A 19 -25.78 11.15 7.53
C VAL A 19 -26.12 11.71 8.91
N ASP A 20 -26.30 10.79 9.85
CA ASP A 20 -26.39 11.09 11.27
C ASP A 20 -25.06 10.84 11.98
N PHE A 21 -24.90 11.51 13.13
CA PHE A 21 -23.70 11.48 13.95
C PHE A 21 -23.99 11.01 15.37
N LYS A 22 -23.30 9.96 15.83
CA LYS A 22 -23.35 9.49 17.21
C LYS A 22 -21.97 9.58 17.86
N PHE A 23 -21.84 10.47 18.84
CA PHE A 23 -20.60 10.68 19.58
C PHE A 23 -20.60 9.85 20.87
N ASN A 24 -19.56 9.03 21.07
CA ASN A 24 -19.29 8.36 22.34
C ASN A 24 -18.22 9.16 23.11
N ARG A 25 -18.60 9.73 24.25
CA ARG A 25 -17.70 10.54 25.08
C ARG A 25 -16.65 9.71 25.80
N GLU A 26 -16.98 8.51 26.24
CA GLU A 26 -16.07 7.65 27.01
C GLU A 26 -14.97 7.08 26.12
N GLU A 27 -15.33 6.64 24.92
CA GLU A 27 -14.39 6.07 23.95
C GLU A 27 -13.76 7.12 23.01
N GLU A 28 -14.20 8.38 23.10
CA GLU A 28 -13.81 9.48 22.22
C GLU A 28 -13.96 9.14 20.72
N THR A 29 -15.07 8.50 20.36
CA THR A 29 -15.37 8.10 18.99
C THR A 29 -16.56 8.86 18.40
N LEU A 30 -16.50 9.12 17.09
CA LEU A 30 -17.61 9.67 16.32
C LEU A 30 -18.05 8.63 15.29
N ARG A 31 -19.25 8.11 15.45
CA ARG A 31 -19.90 7.30 14.42
C ARG A 31 -20.64 8.22 13.45
N ILE A 32 -20.43 7.99 12.17
CA ILE A 32 -21.01 8.74 11.05
C ILE A 32 -21.71 7.68 10.20
N TYR A 33 -23.03 7.75 10.08
CA TYR A 33 -23.81 6.68 9.46
C TYR A 33 -24.97 7.25 8.65
N ARG A 34 -25.30 6.58 7.56
CA ARG A 34 -26.38 6.99 6.68
C ARG A 34 -27.73 6.81 7.36
N THR A 35 -28.65 7.72 7.06
CA THR A 35 -30.02 7.71 7.57
C THR A 35 -30.89 6.65 6.88
N ASP A 36 -30.57 6.29 5.63
CA ASP A 36 -31.34 5.37 4.79
C ASP A 36 -31.15 3.88 5.14
N ASN A 37 -29.91 3.45 5.41
CA ASN A 37 -29.58 2.04 5.63
C ASN A 37 -28.75 1.78 6.88
N ASN A 38 -28.52 2.80 7.73
CA ASN A 38 -27.75 2.73 8.99
C ASN A 38 -26.29 2.24 8.85
N LYS A 39 -25.79 2.03 7.62
CA LYS A 39 -24.38 1.72 7.36
C LYS A 39 -23.55 2.97 7.60
N GLY A 40 -22.37 2.79 8.17
CA GLY A 40 -21.51 3.92 8.51
C GLY A 40 -20.16 3.49 9.03
N ILE A 41 -19.33 4.48 9.33
CA ILE A 41 -18.00 4.31 9.88
C ILE A 41 -17.90 4.93 11.27
N THR A 42 -16.99 4.42 12.07
CA THR A 42 -16.66 4.98 13.38
C THR A 42 -15.21 5.43 13.37
N ILE A 43 -14.97 6.70 13.66
CA ILE A 43 -13.63 7.29 13.75
C ILE A 43 -13.24 7.53 15.20
N LYS A 44 -11.98 7.27 15.54
CA LYS A 44 -11.40 7.59 16.85
C LYS A 44 -10.85 9.01 16.82
N LEU A 45 -11.49 9.93 17.54
CA LEU A 45 -11.14 11.35 17.47
C LEU A 45 -9.80 11.66 18.13
N ASN A 46 -9.43 10.92 19.18
CA ASN A 46 -8.15 11.09 19.87
C ASN A 46 -6.94 10.88 18.95
N ALA A 47 -7.00 9.87 18.06
CA ALA A 47 -5.96 9.58 17.08
C ALA A 47 -5.81 10.72 16.05
N ILE A 48 -6.92 11.36 15.68
CA ILE A 48 -6.92 12.49 14.74
C ILE A 48 -6.35 13.72 15.44
N VAL A 49 -6.76 13.99 16.69
CA VAL A 49 -6.24 15.11 17.49
C VAL A 49 -4.74 14.99 17.68
N ALA A 50 -4.21 13.80 17.99
CA ALA A 50 -2.77 13.57 18.14
C ALA A 50 -1.98 13.89 16.85
N LYS A 51 -2.54 13.55 15.68
CA LYS A 51 -1.93 13.84 14.37
C LYS A 51 -2.11 15.29 13.93
N TYR A 52 -3.08 16.02 14.50
CA TYR A 52 -3.37 17.40 14.14
C TYR A 52 -2.25 18.36 14.54
N GLU A 53 -1.45 18.05 15.57
CA GLU A 53 -0.36 18.93 15.98
C GLU A 53 0.67 19.15 14.86
N ASP A 54 1.01 18.08 14.15
CA ASP A 54 1.99 18.07 13.05
C ASP A 54 1.32 18.38 11.70
N LYS A 55 0.23 17.67 11.36
CA LYS A 55 -0.41 17.77 10.05
C LYS A 55 -1.41 18.93 9.89
N LYS A 56 -1.86 19.57 10.97
CA LYS A 56 -2.85 20.66 10.97
C LYS A 56 -4.10 20.31 10.13
N GLU A 57 -4.57 21.21 9.26
CA GLU A 57 -5.78 21.00 8.45
C GLU A 57 -5.69 19.77 7.53
N LYS A 58 -4.50 19.36 7.09
CA LYS A 58 -4.35 18.24 6.17
C LYS A 58 -4.92 16.93 6.72
N ILE A 59 -4.77 16.67 8.03
CA ILE A 59 -5.36 15.46 8.61
C ILE A 59 -6.89 15.55 8.66
N VAL A 60 -7.46 16.75 8.77
CA VAL A 60 -8.92 16.93 8.71
C VAL A 60 -9.41 16.68 7.29
N ASP A 61 -8.72 17.22 6.29
CA ASP A 61 -9.04 16.98 4.88
C ASP A 61 -8.93 15.48 4.52
N GLU A 62 -7.88 14.79 4.98
CA GLU A 62 -7.71 13.33 4.82
C GLU A 62 -8.89 12.56 5.43
N ILE A 63 -9.35 12.94 6.63
CA ILE A 63 -10.45 12.24 7.31
C ILE A 63 -11.80 12.57 6.66
N VAL A 64 -12.07 13.83 6.31
CA VAL A 64 -13.30 14.23 5.62
C VAL A 64 -13.41 13.48 4.30
N TYR A 65 -12.32 13.44 3.53
CA TYR A 65 -12.24 12.65 2.30
C TYR A 65 -12.54 11.17 2.54
N TYR A 66 -11.91 10.55 3.55
CA TYR A 66 -12.15 9.14 3.86
C TYR A 66 -13.62 8.86 4.25
N VAL A 67 -14.24 9.78 5.00
CA VAL A 67 -15.64 9.66 5.40
C VAL A 67 -16.57 9.81 4.20
N ASP A 68 -16.36 10.82 3.36
CA ASP A 68 -17.12 11.03 2.12
C ASP A 68 -17.12 9.78 1.26
N GLU A 69 -15.94 9.21 1.05
CA GLU A 69 -15.77 7.98 0.28
C GLU A 69 -16.50 6.82 0.93
N ALA A 70 -16.24 6.54 2.21
CA ALA A 70 -16.87 5.41 2.90
C ALA A 70 -18.40 5.50 2.91
N ILE A 71 -18.96 6.70 3.12
CA ILE A 71 -20.41 6.93 3.10
C ILE A 71 -20.98 6.80 1.69
N ALA A 72 -20.28 7.28 0.67
CA ALA A 72 -20.69 7.12 -0.73
C ALA A 72 -20.66 5.65 -1.18
N GLN A 73 -19.69 4.85 -0.71
CA GLN A 73 -19.63 3.42 -0.95
C GLN A 73 -20.74 2.64 -0.24
N MET A 74 -21.23 3.17 0.88
CA MET A 74 -22.31 2.58 1.67
C MET A 74 -23.70 3.02 1.23
N ALA A 75 -23.81 4.06 0.40
CA ALA A 75 -24.98 4.21 -0.45
C ALA A 75 -25.03 2.93 -1.29
N ASP A 76 -26.14 2.22 -1.28
CA ASP A 76 -26.30 1.09 -2.18
C ASP A 76 -26.34 1.65 -3.61
N LYS A 77 -25.15 1.94 -4.19
CA LYS A 77 -24.99 1.97 -5.63
C LYS A 77 -25.43 0.59 -6.07
N THR A 78 -26.51 0.55 -6.82
CA THR A 78 -26.96 -0.65 -7.50
C THR A 78 -25.73 -1.22 -8.21
N LEU A 79 -25.22 -2.36 -7.70
CA LEU A 79 -24.09 -3.07 -8.30
C LEU A 79 -24.39 -3.41 -9.78
N GLU A 80 -25.66 -3.37 -10.16
CA GLU A 80 -26.21 -3.44 -11.52
C GLU A 80 -25.63 -2.41 -12.51
N SER A 81 -25.02 -1.30 -12.06
CA SER A 81 -24.40 -0.30 -12.93
C SER A 81 -22.87 -0.37 -12.99
N ILE A 82 -22.24 -1.41 -12.43
CA ILE A 82 -20.78 -1.53 -12.42
C ILE A 82 -20.29 -1.94 -13.80
N SER A 83 -19.49 -1.07 -14.41
CA SER A 83 -18.82 -1.37 -15.66
C SER A 83 -17.73 -2.41 -15.42
N SER A 84 -17.53 -3.30 -16.39
CA SER A 84 -16.41 -4.25 -16.40
C SER A 84 -15.05 -3.57 -16.23
N SER A 85 -14.93 -2.29 -16.60
CA SER A 85 -13.72 -1.49 -16.43
C SER A 85 -13.38 -1.13 -14.98
N GLN A 86 -14.32 -1.35 -14.05
CA GLN A 86 -14.13 -1.06 -12.63
C GLN A 86 -13.66 -2.29 -11.84
N ILE A 87 -13.59 -3.47 -12.45
CA ILE A 87 -13.11 -4.67 -11.77
C ILE A 87 -11.58 -4.66 -11.81
N MET A 88 -10.94 -4.53 -10.65
CA MET A 88 -9.49 -4.40 -10.50
C MET A 88 -8.92 -5.48 -9.59
N PRO A 89 -7.71 -6.00 -9.87
CA PRO A 89 -7.03 -6.90 -8.96
C PRO A 89 -6.29 -6.08 -7.90
N VAL A 90 -6.19 -6.62 -6.69
CA VAL A 90 -5.54 -5.99 -5.55
C VAL A 90 -4.63 -7.01 -4.89
N ILE A 91 -3.34 -6.67 -4.74
CA ILE A 91 -2.38 -7.54 -4.07
C ILE A 91 -2.50 -7.38 -2.55
N ARG A 92 -2.55 -8.52 -1.86
CA ARG A 92 -2.56 -8.60 -0.39
C ARG A 92 -1.57 -9.65 0.09
N ALA A 93 -1.16 -9.51 1.35
CA ALA A 93 -0.44 -10.55 2.05
C ALA A 93 -1.30 -11.83 2.14
N THR A 94 -0.66 -13.00 2.15
CA THR A 94 -1.37 -14.29 2.39
C THR A 94 -2.04 -14.36 3.77
N SER A 95 -1.61 -13.52 4.72
CA SER A 95 -2.22 -13.37 6.05
C SER A 95 -3.46 -12.48 6.08
N PHE A 96 -3.84 -11.85 4.97
CA PHE A 96 -5.05 -11.03 4.89
C PHE A 96 -6.32 -11.88 5.11
N ASP A 97 -7.34 -11.26 5.70
CA ASP A 97 -8.61 -11.94 6.01
C ASP A 97 -9.24 -12.53 4.74
N LYS A 98 -9.53 -13.83 4.78
CA LYS A 98 -10.19 -14.56 3.67
C LYS A 98 -11.71 -14.35 3.62
N LYS A 99 -12.26 -13.68 4.64
CA LYS A 99 -13.69 -13.44 4.82
C LYS A 99 -13.92 -12.02 5.30
N THR A 100 -15.09 -11.47 4.98
CA THR A 100 -15.56 -10.22 5.55
C THR A 100 -15.78 -10.36 7.06
N LYS A 101 -15.97 -9.23 7.76
CA LYS A 101 -16.32 -9.24 9.20
C LYS A 101 -17.64 -9.96 9.50
N GLN A 102 -18.50 -10.08 8.49
CA GLN A 102 -19.77 -10.80 8.53
C GLN A 102 -19.62 -12.29 8.19
N GLY A 103 -18.40 -12.75 7.90
CA GLY A 103 -18.10 -14.16 7.62
C GLY A 103 -18.31 -14.59 6.17
N VAL A 104 -18.59 -13.66 5.25
CA VAL A 104 -18.76 -13.95 3.82
C VAL A 104 -17.37 -14.10 3.17
N PRO A 105 -17.07 -15.18 2.45
CA PRO A 105 -15.79 -15.35 1.78
C PRO A 105 -15.51 -14.28 0.72
N PHE A 106 -14.26 -13.81 0.67
CA PHE A 106 -13.79 -12.99 -0.44
C PHE A 106 -13.48 -13.85 -1.66
N ILE A 107 -13.59 -13.26 -2.84
CA ILE A 107 -13.08 -13.85 -4.07
C ILE A 107 -11.60 -13.49 -4.19
N TYR A 108 -10.74 -14.50 -4.23
CA TYR A 108 -9.29 -14.32 -4.34
C TYR A 108 -8.64 -15.55 -4.96
N ASP A 109 -7.44 -15.37 -5.52
CA ASP A 109 -6.56 -16.42 -6.00
C ASP A 109 -5.21 -16.37 -5.28
N GLU A 110 -4.55 -17.53 -5.16
CA GLU A 110 -3.16 -17.59 -4.73
C GLU A 110 -2.24 -16.96 -5.81
N HIS A 111 -1.20 -16.23 -5.37
CA HIS A 111 -0.27 -15.55 -6.29
C HIS A 111 1.19 -15.98 -6.06
N SER A 112 1.63 -15.95 -4.81
CA SER A 112 2.94 -16.45 -4.39
C SER A 112 2.86 -16.91 -2.93
N ALA A 113 3.96 -17.42 -2.37
CA ALA A 113 3.98 -17.78 -0.94
C ALA A 113 3.71 -16.57 -0.01
N GLU A 114 3.98 -15.35 -0.50
CA GLU A 114 3.86 -14.10 0.28
C GLU A 114 2.60 -13.31 -0.05
N THR A 115 2.01 -13.52 -1.24
CA THR A 115 0.91 -12.68 -1.73
C THR A 115 -0.24 -13.47 -2.31
N ALA A 116 -1.43 -12.87 -2.28
CA ALA A 116 -2.65 -13.34 -2.93
C ALA A 116 -3.29 -12.20 -3.73
N VAL A 117 -4.02 -12.55 -4.79
CA VAL A 117 -4.79 -11.62 -5.60
C VAL A 117 -6.22 -11.59 -5.09
N TYR A 118 -6.65 -10.45 -4.54
CA TYR A 118 -8.06 -10.19 -4.26
C TYR A 118 -8.65 -9.37 -5.40
N TYR A 119 -9.97 -9.41 -5.56
CA TYR A 119 -10.66 -8.62 -6.57
C TYR A 119 -11.47 -7.50 -5.93
N ALA A 120 -11.55 -6.37 -6.62
CA ALA A 120 -12.23 -5.19 -6.12
C ALA A 120 -13.07 -4.52 -7.20
N VAL A 121 -14.18 -3.92 -6.79
CA VAL A 121 -14.89 -2.90 -7.56
C VAL A 121 -14.24 -1.55 -7.23
N ASP A 122 -13.65 -0.94 -8.24
CA ASP A 122 -13.13 0.42 -8.23
C ASP A 122 -14.27 1.44 -8.22
N LEU A 123 -14.26 2.31 -7.22
CA LEU A 123 -15.22 3.37 -7.00
C LEU A 123 -14.59 4.76 -7.24
N GLY A 124 -13.42 4.79 -7.89
CA GLY A 124 -12.66 5.95 -8.34
C GLY A 124 -11.62 6.38 -7.32
N LYS A 125 -12.08 6.78 -6.14
CA LYS A 125 -11.23 7.29 -5.05
C LYS A 125 -10.93 6.25 -3.97
N SER A 126 -11.57 5.10 -4.09
CA SER A 126 -11.62 4.00 -3.15
C SER A 126 -12.10 2.76 -3.89
N TYR A 127 -12.01 1.58 -3.26
CA TYR A 127 -12.60 0.37 -3.83
C TYR A 127 -13.21 -0.50 -2.74
N ARG A 128 -14.05 -1.44 -3.16
CA ARG A 128 -14.63 -2.47 -2.30
C ARG A 128 -14.19 -3.85 -2.79
N LEU A 129 -13.65 -4.68 -1.89
CA LEU A 129 -13.31 -6.06 -2.22
C LEU A 129 -14.57 -6.87 -2.54
N ILE A 130 -14.47 -7.74 -3.54
CA ILE A 130 -15.54 -8.60 -4.02
C ILE A 130 -15.61 -9.83 -3.11
N ASP A 131 -16.77 -10.03 -2.51
CA ASP A 131 -17.13 -11.23 -1.75
C ASP A 131 -18.18 -12.05 -2.50
N GLU A 132 -18.43 -13.27 -2.04
CA GLU A 132 -19.40 -14.18 -2.68
C GLU A 132 -20.78 -13.56 -2.85
N SER A 133 -21.24 -12.76 -1.87
CA SER A 133 -22.55 -12.09 -1.97
C SER A 133 -22.58 -11.04 -3.08
N MET A 134 -21.45 -10.35 -3.30
CA MET A 134 -21.34 -9.37 -4.38
C MET A 134 -21.32 -10.00 -5.77
N LEU A 135 -20.83 -11.23 -5.93
CA LEU A 135 -20.87 -11.91 -7.23
C LEU A 135 -22.31 -12.12 -7.72
N GLU A 136 -23.21 -12.48 -6.80
CA GLU A 136 -24.63 -12.67 -7.12
C GLU A 136 -25.26 -11.37 -7.61
N ASP A 137 -24.98 -10.26 -6.90
CA ASP A 137 -25.45 -8.92 -7.27
C ASP A 137 -24.89 -8.43 -8.61
N LEU A 138 -23.59 -8.69 -8.86
CA LEU A 138 -22.91 -8.33 -10.10
C LEU A 138 -23.35 -9.20 -11.29
N LYS A 139 -23.95 -10.37 -11.04
CA LYS A 139 -24.28 -11.39 -12.06
C LYS A 139 -23.05 -11.79 -12.89
N LEU A 140 -21.88 -11.86 -12.23
CA LEU A 140 -20.61 -12.26 -12.83
C LEU A 140 -20.12 -13.56 -12.19
N THR A 141 -19.46 -14.39 -12.98
CA THR A 141 -18.73 -15.54 -12.47
C THR A 141 -17.36 -15.13 -11.95
N GLU A 142 -16.77 -15.93 -11.07
CA GLU A 142 -15.39 -15.70 -10.62
C GLU A 142 -14.40 -15.65 -11.80
N GLN A 143 -14.59 -16.51 -12.81
CA GLN A 143 -13.75 -16.50 -14.01
C GLN A 143 -13.84 -15.15 -14.75
N GLN A 144 -15.04 -14.58 -14.89
CA GLN A 144 -15.20 -13.27 -15.51
C GLN A 144 -14.48 -12.17 -14.70
N ILE A 145 -14.57 -12.22 -13.36
CA ILE A 145 -13.84 -11.29 -12.48
C ILE A 145 -12.32 -11.40 -12.67
N ARG A 146 -11.78 -12.62 -12.74
CA ARG A 146 -10.35 -12.87 -13.01
C ARG A 146 -9.91 -12.28 -14.35
N GLU A 147 -10.65 -12.56 -15.41
CA GLU A 147 -10.32 -12.10 -16.77
C GLU A 147 -10.43 -10.57 -16.89
N MET A 148 -11.51 -9.97 -16.37
CA MET A 148 -11.72 -8.53 -16.37
C MET A 148 -10.63 -7.78 -15.60
N SER A 149 -10.31 -8.24 -14.39
CA SER A 149 -9.29 -7.61 -13.54
C SER A 149 -7.91 -7.63 -14.18
N LEU A 150 -7.48 -8.77 -14.73
CA LEU A 150 -6.22 -8.89 -15.46
C LEU A 150 -6.19 -8.03 -16.72
N PHE A 151 -7.32 -7.91 -17.43
CA PHE A 151 -7.41 -7.03 -18.59
C PHE A 151 -7.30 -5.55 -18.19
N ASN A 152 -7.92 -5.14 -17.09
CA ASN A 152 -7.91 -3.75 -16.65
C ASN A 152 -6.56 -3.31 -16.08
N VAL A 153 -5.88 -4.16 -15.30
CA VAL A 153 -4.54 -3.81 -14.78
C VAL A 153 -3.53 -3.61 -15.91
N ARG A 154 -3.68 -4.31 -17.03
CA ARG A 154 -2.83 -4.14 -18.24
C ARG A 154 -3.05 -2.81 -18.96
N LYS A 155 -4.20 -2.15 -18.77
CA LYS A 155 -4.50 -0.84 -19.36
C LYS A 155 -3.95 0.32 -18.55
N LEU A 156 -3.53 0.08 -17.32
CA LEU A 156 -2.97 1.13 -16.47
C LEU A 156 -1.68 1.67 -17.09
N SER A 157 -1.45 2.97 -16.90
CA SER A 157 -0.17 3.60 -17.26
C SER A 157 0.95 2.97 -16.43
N ASN A 158 2.03 2.53 -17.08
CA ASN A 158 3.21 1.98 -16.41
C ASN A 158 4.33 3.02 -16.33
N SER A 159 4.01 4.24 -15.91
CA SER A 159 5.02 5.28 -15.68
C SER A 159 5.86 4.95 -14.46
N TYR A 160 7.18 5.09 -14.60
CA TYR A 160 8.13 4.88 -13.51
C TYR A 160 9.22 5.95 -13.53
N THR A 161 9.84 6.18 -12.38
CA THR A 161 11.12 6.88 -12.27
C THR A 161 12.26 5.87 -12.21
N THR A 162 13.44 6.25 -12.71
CA THR A 162 14.61 5.37 -12.74
C THR A 162 15.76 5.99 -11.95
N ASP A 163 16.33 5.21 -11.04
CA ASP A 163 17.53 5.57 -10.29
C ASP A 163 18.64 4.51 -10.48
N GLU A 164 19.89 4.96 -10.49
CA GLU A 164 21.05 4.09 -10.44
C GLU A 164 21.75 4.18 -9.08
N VAL A 165 21.90 3.03 -8.40
CA VAL A 165 22.60 2.95 -7.12
C VAL A 165 23.70 1.91 -7.19
N LYS A 166 24.95 2.41 -7.15
CA LYS A 166 26.17 1.57 -7.17
C LYS A 166 26.17 0.58 -8.35
N GLY A 167 25.76 1.04 -9.53
CA GLY A 167 25.72 0.23 -10.75
C GLY A 167 24.55 -0.76 -10.85
N ASN A 168 23.51 -0.64 -10.02
CA ASN A 168 22.25 -1.36 -10.15
C ASN A 168 21.15 -0.37 -10.50
N ILE A 169 20.18 -0.78 -11.32
CA ILE A 169 19.10 0.11 -11.79
C ILE A 169 17.81 -0.22 -11.04
N PHE A 170 17.10 0.80 -10.57
CA PHE A 170 15.84 0.68 -9.86
C PHE A 170 14.77 1.49 -10.59
N TYR A 171 13.63 0.86 -10.84
CA TYR A 171 12.43 1.45 -11.42
C TYR A 171 11.36 1.53 -10.32
N PHE A 172 10.87 2.74 -10.07
CA PHE A 172 9.87 3.00 -9.04
C PHE A 172 8.54 3.37 -9.69
N ILE A 173 7.51 2.58 -9.41
CA ILE A 173 6.14 2.83 -9.80
C ILE A 173 5.38 3.25 -8.54
N ASN A 174 4.95 4.51 -8.51
CA ASN A 174 4.19 5.11 -7.42
C ASN A 174 3.17 6.13 -7.96
N SER A 175 2.35 5.69 -8.90
CA SER A 175 1.30 6.53 -9.51
C SER A 175 0.28 7.01 -8.47
N ASN A 176 0.20 6.34 -7.31
CA ASN A 176 -0.76 6.56 -6.23
C ASN A 176 -2.21 6.43 -6.73
N ASP A 177 -2.44 5.48 -7.64
CA ASP A 177 -3.76 5.17 -8.18
C ASP A 177 -4.47 4.05 -7.43
N GLY A 178 -3.89 3.55 -6.33
CA GLY A 178 -4.43 2.43 -5.57
C GLY A 178 -4.02 1.05 -6.09
N TYR A 179 -3.36 0.98 -7.25
CA TYR A 179 -3.12 -0.25 -8.01
C TYR A 179 -1.65 -0.38 -8.48
N ASP A 180 -0.72 0.37 -7.91
CA ASP A 180 0.71 0.27 -8.26
C ASP A 180 1.25 -1.15 -7.99
N ALA A 181 0.98 -1.73 -6.83
CA ALA A 181 1.34 -3.11 -6.53
C ALA A 181 0.66 -4.11 -7.46
N SER A 182 -0.57 -3.83 -7.90
CA SER A 182 -1.33 -4.70 -8.81
C SER A 182 -0.66 -4.87 -10.18
N ARG A 183 0.18 -3.91 -10.60
CA ARG A 183 0.97 -4.03 -11.84
C ARG A 183 1.98 -5.19 -11.80
N ILE A 184 2.24 -5.82 -10.64
CA ILE A 184 2.97 -7.08 -10.58
C ILE A 184 2.30 -8.21 -11.40
N LEU A 185 0.99 -8.11 -11.63
CA LEU A 185 0.23 -9.06 -12.47
C LEU A 185 0.33 -8.75 -13.97
N ASN A 186 0.90 -7.60 -14.34
CA ASN A 186 1.11 -7.22 -15.73
C ASN A 186 2.39 -7.89 -16.27
N THR A 187 2.29 -9.18 -16.59
CA THR A 187 3.44 -9.98 -17.08
C THR A 187 4.05 -9.43 -18.36
N ALA A 188 3.27 -8.79 -19.23
CA ALA A 188 3.80 -8.16 -20.44
C ALA A 188 4.76 -7.00 -20.09
N PHE A 189 4.36 -6.14 -19.14
CA PHE A 189 5.18 -5.05 -18.63
C PHE A 189 6.45 -5.56 -17.93
N LEU A 190 6.31 -6.56 -17.05
CA LEU A 190 7.47 -7.13 -16.35
C LEU A 190 8.46 -7.81 -17.30
N ASN A 191 7.97 -8.58 -18.29
CA ASN A 191 8.83 -9.21 -19.31
C ASN A 191 9.55 -8.17 -20.19
N GLU A 192 8.91 -7.03 -20.47
CA GLU A 192 9.55 -5.93 -21.23
C GLU A 192 10.74 -5.34 -20.46
N ILE A 193 10.63 -5.18 -19.14
CA ILE A 193 11.74 -4.74 -18.30
C ILE A 193 12.79 -5.85 -18.15
N GLU A 194 12.37 -7.11 -17.93
CA GLU A 194 13.28 -8.27 -17.79
C GLU A 194 14.20 -8.40 -19.02
N ALA A 195 13.66 -8.18 -20.23
CA ALA A 195 14.41 -8.25 -21.48
C ALA A 195 15.53 -7.18 -21.59
N GLN A 196 15.46 -6.12 -20.78
CA GLN A 196 16.44 -5.03 -20.75
C GLN A 196 17.45 -5.17 -19.59
N CYS A 197 17.20 -6.08 -18.64
CA CYS A 197 18.07 -6.31 -17.50
C CYS A 197 19.41 -6.94 -17.92
N GLN A 198 20.50 -6.48 -17.30
CA GLN A 198 21.83 -7.08 -17.48
C GLN A 198 22.15 -8.09 -16.38
N GLY A 199 21.53 -7.94 -15.21
CA GLY A 199 21.64 -8.82 -14.06
C GLY A 199 20.32 -9.54 -13.77
N GLU A 200 20.14 -9.91 -12.50
CA GLU A 200 18.89 -10.55 -12.04
C GLU A 200 17.81 -9.48 -11.82
N MET A 201 16.61 -9.70 -12.37
CA MET A 201 15.49 -8.82 -12.09
C MET A 201 14.82 -9.19 -10.76
N LEU A 202 14.81 -8.24 -9.84
CA LEU A 202 14.01 -8.33 -8.61
C LEU A 202 12.78 -7.45 -8.70
N VAL A 203 11.70 -7.89 -8.07
CA VAL A 203 10.44 -7.15 -7.98
C VAL A 203 10.01 -7.10 -6.52
N ALA A 204 9.49 -5.98 -6.03
CA ALA A 204 8.89 -5.89 -4.70
C ALA A 204 7.60 -5.09 -4.71
N VAL A 205 6.67 -5.55 -3.89
CA VAL A 205 5.38 -4.90 -3.60
C VAL A 205 5.27 -4.71 -2.09
N PRO A 206 6.04 -3.78 -1.50
CA PRO A 206 6.06 -3.60 -0.05
C PRO A 206 4.76 -3.03 0.52
N HIS A 207 4.05 -2.28 -0.32
CA HIS A 207 2.85 -1.54 -0.01
C HIS A 207 1.96 -1.49 -1.25
N GLN A 208 0.65 -1.26 -1.06
CA GLN A 208 -0.33 -1.19 -2.14
C GLN A 208 0.04 -0.19 -3.26
N ASP A 209 0.53 0.99 -2.90
CA ASP A 209 0.88 2.06 -3.85
C ASP A 209 2.38 2.09 -4.22
N VAL A 210 3.06 0.94 -4.12
CA VAL A 210 4.48 0.85 -4.44
C VAL A 210 4.76 -0.46 -5.17
N LEU A 211 5.29 -0.33 -6.38
CA LEU A 211 5.98 -1.42 -7.09
C LEU A 211 7.41 -0.97 -7.39
N ILE A 212 8.37 -1.79 -6.96
CA ILE A 212 9.80 -1.57 -7.23
C ILE A 212 10.26 -2.71 -8.12
N ILE A 213 10.93 -2.38 -9.22
CA ILE A 213 11.59 -3.34 -10.10
C ILE A 213 13.07 -2.98 -10.14
N ALA A 214 13.97 -3.95 -10.05
CA ALA A 214 15.40 -3.68 -9.99
C ALA A 214 16.20 -4.63 -10.88
N ASP A 215 17.10 -4.07 -11.68
CA ASP A 215 18.15 -4.80 -12.39
C ASP A 215 19.37 -4.91 -11.47
N ILE A 216 19.51 -6.04 -10.79
CA ILE A 216 20.56 -6.29 -9.81
C ILE A 216 21.78 -6.89 -10.50
N ARG A 217 22.79 -6.04 -10.70
CA ARG A 217 24.03 -6.37 -11.40
C ARG A 217 25.17 -6.75 -10.46
N ASN A 218 25.03 -6.46 -9.16
CA ASN A 218 26.04 -6.81 -8.16
C ASN A 218 25.44 -7.06 -6.77
N LYS A 219 26.26 -7.64 -5.88
CA LYS A 219 25.86 -8.03 -4.51
C LYS A 219 25.29 -6.88 -3.68
N THR A 220 25.72 -5.65 -3.93
CA THR A 220 25.22 -4.48 -3.17
C THR A 220 23.79 -4.14 -3.54
N GLY A 221 23.34 -4.48 -4.75
CA GLY A 221 21.98 -4.25 -5.20
C GLY A 221 20.95 -5.00 -4.36
N TYR A 222 21.25 -6.24 -3.94
CA TYR A 222 20.39 -6.99 -3.03
C TYR A 222 20.24 -6.28 -1.68
N ASP A 223 21.34 -5.80 -1.08
CA ASP A 223 21.28 -5.07 0.20
C ASP A 223 20.41 -3.81 0.06
N VAL A 224 20.56 -3.06 -1.05
CA VAL A 224 19.75 -1.87 -1.34
C VAL A 224 18.27 -2.24 -1.50
N MET A 225 17.97 -3.28 -2.28
CA MET A 225 16.59 -3.74 -2.51
C MET A 225 15.90 -4.17 -1.21
N ALA A 226 16.61 -4.88 -0.33
CA ALA A 226 16.10 -5.31 0.97
C ALA A 226 15.79 -4.11 1.88
N HIS A 227 16.71 -3.14 1.93
CA HIS A 227 16.52 -1.91 2.71
C HIS A 227 15.33 -1.09 2.19
N LEU A 228 15.24 -0.88 0.88
CA LEU A 228 14.14 -0.15 0.24
C LEU A 228 12.80 -0.82 0.52
N THR A 229 12.70 -2.13 0.27
CA THR A 229 11.47 -2.89 0.50
C THR A 229 11.02 -2.78 1.96
N MET A 230 11.93 -2.96 2.92
CA MET A 230 11.62 -2.84 4.35
C MET A 230 11.20 -1.42 4.75
N GLU A 231 11.82 -0.39 4.17
CA GLU A 231 11.48 1.00 4.45
C GLU A 231 10.05 1.34 4.02
N PHE A 232 9.66 0.96 2.79
CA PHE A 232 8.29 1.17 2.31
C PHE A 232 7.28 0.30 3.08
N PHE A 233 7.63 -0.94 3.41
CA PHE A 233 6.77 -1.85 4.17
C PHE A 233 6.43 -1.29 5.56
N THR A 234 7.43 -0.74 6.27
CA THR A 234 7.24 -0.23 7.63
C THR A 234 6.55 1.13 7.71
N LYS A 235 6.64 1.95 6.65
CA LYS A 235 6.04 3.31 6.61
C LYS A 235 4.66 3.34 5.95
N GLY A 236 4.33 2.35 5.14
CA GLY A 236 3.08 2.27 4.40
C GLY A 236 1.84 2.08 5.28
N LEU A 237 0.69 2.58 4.83
CA LEU A 237 -0.59 2.44 5.53
C LEU A 237 -1.21 1.05 5.33
N VAL A 238 -0.95 0.44 4.16
CA VAL A 238 -1.45 -0.88 3.74
C VAL A 238 -0.26 -1.75 3.31
N PRO A 239 0.54 -2.26 4.27
CA PRO A 239 1.69 -3.10 3.97
C PRO A 239 1.25 -4.43 3.36
N ILE A 240 2.09 -4.97 2.46
CA ILE A 240 1.85 -6.26 1.79
C ILE A 240 2.91 -7.28 2.23
N THR A 241 4.17 -7.12 1.83
CA THR A 241 5.26 -8.03 2.23
C THR A 241 6.57 -7.27 2.40
N SER A 242 7.42 -7.72 3.32
CA SER A 242 8.79 -7.21 3.45
C SER A 242 9.77 -7.91 2.51
N LEU A 243 9.34 -8.95 1.78
CA LEU A 243 10.19 -9.70 0.87
C LEU A 243 10.15 -9.11 -0.55
N SER A 244 11.23 -9.36 -1.27
CA SER A 244 11.29 -9.16 -2.71
C SER A 244 11.10 -10.50 -3.41
N PHE A 245 10.87 -10.47 -4.71
CA PHE A 245 10.73 -11.62 -5.57
C PHE A 245 11.82 -11.59 -6.63
N GLY A 246 12.51 -12.71 -6.84
CA GLY A 246 13.20 -12.96 -8.09
C GLY A 246 12.14 -13.14 -9.19
N TYR A 247 12.29 -12.44 -10.30
CA TYR A 247 11.40 -12.60 -11.45
C TYR A 247 12.10 -13.32 -12.58
N LYS A 248 11.42 -14.32 -13.15
CA LYS A 248 11.89 -14.99 -14.36
C LYS A 248 10.74 -15.45 -15.23
N GLN A 249 10.60 -14.88 -16.43
CA GLN A 249 9.59 -15.30 -17.43
C GLN A 249 8.16 -15.45 -16.86
N GLY A 250 7.71 -14.47 -16.07
CA GLY A 250 6.38 -14.53 -15.43
C GLY A 250 6.34 -15.27 -14.09
N HIS A 251 7.41 -15.94 -13.68
CA HIS A 251 7.48 -16.61 -12.39
C HIS A 251 8.06 -15.68 -11.32
N LEU A 252 7.41 -15.63 -10.14
CA LEU A 252 7.82 -14.84 -8.99
C LEU A 252 8.24 -15.78 -7.85
N GLU A 253 9.53 -15.78 -7.53
CA GLU A 253 10.08 -16.57 -6.42
C GLU A 253 10.42 -15.65 -5.23
N PRO A 254 9.80 -15.82 -4.06
CA PRO A 254 10.15 -15.02 -2.89
C PRO A 254 11.62 -15.22 -2.52
N ILE A 255 12.33 -14.12 -2.33
CA ILE A 255 13.74 -14.15 -1.93
C ILE A 255 13.91 -13.44 -0.58
N PHE A 256 14.63 -14.11 0.31
CA PHE A 256 15.06 -13.53 1.57
C PHE A 256 16.49 -13.03 1.46
N ILE A 257 16.67 -11.71 1.54
CA ILE A 257 18.00 -11.09 1.49
C ILE A 257 18.49 -10.88 2.92
N LEU A 258 19.49 -11.65 3.34
CA LEU A 258 20.15 -11.50 4.63
C LEU A 258 20.88 -10.16 4.70
N GLY A 259 20.32 -9.21 5.46
CA GLY A 259 20.95 -7.93 5.73
C GLY A 259 22.33 -8.13 6.36
N LYS A 260 23.39 -7.71 5.65
CA LYS A 260 24.72 -7.65 6.25
C LYS A 260 24.74 -6.48 7.21
N ASN A 261 24.74 -6.77 8.51
CA ASN A 261 25.20 -5.83 9.51
C ASN A 261 26.65 -5.46 9.16
N ASN A 262 26.87 -4.35 8.45
CA ASN A 262 28.18 -3.73 8.29
C ASN A 262 28.64 -3.12 9.61
N LYS A 263 28.62 -3.91 10.69
CA LYS A 263 29.62 -3.80 11.75
C LYS A 263 30.89 -4.43 11.18
N GLN A 264 31.52 -3.78 10.20
CA GLN A 264 32.97 -3.94 10.08
C GLN A 264 33.50 -3.68 11.49
N LYS A 265 34.13 -4.69 12.11
CA LYS A 265 34.88 -4.50 13.36
C LYS A 265 35.75 -3.27 13.12
N ARG A 266 35.40 -2.15 13.75
CA ARG A 266 36.25 -0.95 13.73
C ARG A 266 37.61 -1.45 14.19
N ASP A 267 38.62 -1.33 13.33
CA ASP A 267 39.99 -1.69 13.68
C ASP A 267 40.30 -0.97 15.01
N PRO A 268 40.59 -1.70 16.11
CA PRO A 268 40.81 -1.11 17.43
C PRO A 268 41.86 0.01 17.41
N ASN A 269 42.74 0.00 16.42
CA ASN A 269 43.79 0.99 16.22
C ASN A 269 43.29 2.32 15.65
N VAL A 270 42.07 2.41 15.12
CA VAL A 270 41.51 3.65 14.56
C VAL A 270 41.23 4.67 15.67
N ILE A 271 40.72 4.22 16.82
CA ILE A 271 40.49 5.11 17.98
C ILE A 271 41.83 5.61 18.54
N GLN A 272 42.83 4.74 18.66
CA GLN A 272 44.18 5.13 19.10
C GLN A 272 44.86 6.11 18.13
N ARG A 273 44.72 5.93 16.81
CA ARG A 273 45.25 6.86 15.80
C ARG A 273 44.54 8.22 15.85
N LEU A 274 43.23 8.24 16.04
CA LEU A 274 42.44 9.47 16.16
C LEU A 274 42.78 10.25 17.45
N GLU A 275 42.98 9.55 18.57
CA GLU A 275 43.42 10.17 19.83
C GLU A 275 44.86 10.69 19.75
N ALA A 276 45.78 9.95 19.12
CA ALA A 276 47.15 10.39 18.91
C ALA A 276 47.22 11.66 18.04
N ASN A 277 46.42 11.73 16.98
CA ASN A 277 46.33 12.91 16.12
C ASN A 277 45.70 14.11 16.85
N ARG A 278 44.66 13.89 17.68
CA ARG A 278 44.05 14.94 18.52
C ARG A 278 45.02 15.49 19.56
N ARG A 279 45.88 14.64 20.15
CA ARG A 279 46.92 15.07 21.11
C ARG A 279 48.06 15.84 20.44
N LYS A 280 48.41 15.51 19.20
CA LYS A 280 49.37 16.32 18.40
C LYS A 280 48.78 17.70 18.09
N PHE A 281 47.55 17.76 17.61
CA PHE A 281 46.90 19.02 17.23
C PHE A 281 46.69 20.00 18.40
N ASN A 282 46.55 19.49 19.62
CA ASN A 282 46.41 20.32 20.83
C ASN A 282 47.76 20.72 21.48
N LYS A 283 48.89 20.20 21.01
CA LYS A 283 50.23 20.63 21.47
C LYS A 283 50.83 21.74 20.61
N ASP A 284 50.30 21.94 19.41
CA ASP A 284 50.73 22.97 18.45
C ASP A 284 49.84 24.24 18.50
N LYS A 285 49.06 24.42 19.58
CA LYS A 285 48.34 25.64 19.95
C LYS A 285 48.77 26.10 21.33
#